data_AF-A0A0C3HYZ2-F1
#
_entry.id   AF-A0A0C3HYZ2-F1
#
_cell.length_a   1.000
_cell.length_b   1.000
_cell.length_c   1.000
_cell.angle_alpha   90.00
_cell.angle_beta   90.00
_cell.angle_gamma   90.00
#
_symmetry.space_group_name_H-M   'P 1'
#
loop_
_entity.id
_entity.type
_entity.pdbx_description
1 polymer ?
#
loop_
_entity_poly.entity_id
_entity_poly.type
_entity_poly.pdbx_seq_one_letter_code
_entity_poly.pdbx_strand_id
1 'polypeptide(L)'
;MSGNDLKGGQQARRAAMLCQNKRFGLYLDQRRRQANALERRDLPDGTHGPEDCADWLRKACGIQSRAELDHNDAARAMLDRIMADYSKWERQQRLNDRICGGVV
;
A
#
# COMPACT_ATOMS: atom_id res chain seq x y z
N MET A 1 -18.89 27.73 -17.10
CA MET A 1 -18.66 26.28 -16.94
C MET A 1 -17.21 26.04 -17.29
N SER A 2 -16.33 25.87 -16.29
CA SER A 2 -14.87 25.82 -16.52
C SER A 2 -14.26 24.71 -15.67
N GLY A 3 -13.36 23.95 -16.29
CA GLY A 3 -12.97 22.58 -15.94
C GLY A 3 -12.44 22.34 -14.53
N ASN A 4 -12.81 21.18 -13.99
CA ASN A 4 -12.21 20.63 -12.77
C ASN A 4 -11.66 19.20 -12.99
N ASP A 5 -11.65 18.74 -14.23
CA ASP A 5 -10.95 17.56 -14.73
C ASP A 5 -9.45 17.82 -14.61
N LEU A 6 -8.84 17.43 -13.47
CA LEU A 6 -7.40 17.14 -13.24
C LEU A 6 -7.04 17.11 -11.74
N LYS A 7 -7.96 17.46 -10.83
CA LYS A 7 -7.73 17.26 -9.39
C LYS A 7 -8.08 15.83 -9.03
N GLY A 8 -7.07 14.96 -8.96
CA GLY A 8 -7.24 13.58 -8.48
C GLY A 8 -8.14 13.53 -7.25
N GLY A 9 -9.23 12.77 -7.36
CA GLY A 9 -10.32 12.72 -6.39
C GLY A 9 -9.89 12.26 -5.00
N GLN A 10 -10.87 12.10 -4.10
CA GLN A 10 -10.60 11.78 -2.69
C GLN A 10 -9.82 10.46 -2.55
N GLN A 11 -10.08 9.50 -3.44
CA GLN A 11 -9.41 8.19 -3.47
C GLN A 11 -7.96 8.28 -3.95
N ALA A 12 -7.69 9.08 -4.99
CA ALA A 12 -6.35 9.33 -5.50
C ALA A 12 -5.42 9.90 -4.41
N ARG A 13 -5.95 10.83 -3.61
CA ARG A 13 -5.22 11.44 -2.48
C ARG A 13 -4.99 10.45 -1.35
N ARG A 14 -5.99 9.65 -0.99
CA ARG A 14 -5.86 8.58 0.03
C ARG A 14 -4.79 7.57 -0.36
N ALA A 15 -4.81 7.10 -1.61
CA ALA A 15 -3.80 6.24 -2.18
C ALA A 15 -2.39 6.85 -2.08
N ALA A 16 -2.25 8.13 -2.47
CA ALA A 16 -0.97 8.83 -2.38
C ALA A 16 -0.46 9.00 -0.94
N MET A 17 -1.35 9.25 0.02
CA MET A 17 -0.95 9.30 1.44
C MET A 17 -0.54 7.94 1.97
N LEU A 18 -1.22 6.86 1.56
CA LEU A 18 -0.85 5.50 1.93
C LEU A 18 0.55 5.14 1.41
N CYS A 19 0.87 5.52 0.17
CA CYS A 19 2.17 5.30 -0.45
C CYS A 19 3.32 6.07 0.25
N GLN A 20 3.02 7.20 0.88
CA GLN A 20 4.00 7.96 1.66
C GLN A 20 4.27 7.36 3.05
N ASN A 21 3.42 6.44 3.52
CA ASN A 21 3.59 5.82 4.82
C ASN A 21 4.65 4.71 4.73
N LYS A 22 5.78 4.89 5.43
CA LYS A 22 6.86 3.88 5.49
C LYS A 22 6.37 2.49 5.92
N ARG A 23 5.35 2.43 6.79
CA ARG A 23 4.79 1.14 7.26
C ARG A 23 4.10 0.37 6.15
N PHE A 24 3.52 1.07 5.19
CA PHE A 24 2.90 0.42 4.03
C PHE A 24 3.96 -0.14 3.07
N GLY A 25 5.10 0.54 2.92
CA GLY A 25 6.28 -0.01 2.26
C GLY A 25 6.75 -1.33 2.90
N LEU A 26 6.85 -1.37 4.23
CA LEU A 26 7.20 -2.59 4.98
C LEU A 26 6.22 -3.75 4.74
N TYR A 27 4.92 -3.46 4.65
CA TYR A 27 3.91 -4.47 4.32
C TYR A 27 4.13 -5.05 2.92
N LEU A 28 4.43 -4.20 1.94
CA LEU A 28 4.74 -4.65 0.57
C LEU A 28 6.02 -5.49 0.53
N ASP A 29 7.08 -5.07 1.21
CA ASP A 29 8.31 -5.86 1.34
C ASP A 29 8.01 -7.25 1.91
N GLN A 30 7.23 -7.32 2.99
CA GLN A 30 6.88 -8.58 3.63
C GLN A 30 6.03 -9.48 2.73
N ARG A 31 5.06 -8.91 2.01
CA ARG A 31 4.22 -9.64 1.07
C ARG A 31 5.02 -10.13 -0.14
N ARG A 32 5.93 -9.32 -0.68
CA ARG A 32 6.82 -9.70 -1.78
C ARG A 32 7.80 -10.78 -1.36
N ARG A 33 8.31 -10.69 -0.13
CA ARG A 33 9.15 -11.71 0.50
C ARG A 33 8.42 -13.04 0.59
N GLN A 34 7.19 -13.06 1.09
CA GLN A 34 6.36 -14.27 1.14
C GLN A 34 6.06 -14.82 -0.26
N ALA A 35 5.71 -13.97 -1.22
CA ALA A 35 5.37 -14.38 -2.58
C ALA A 35 6.55 -14.98 -3.36
N ASN A 36 7.77 -14.51 -3.11
CA ASN A 36 8.99 -14.99 -3.78
C ASN A 36 9.79 -15.97 -2.91
N ALA A 37 9.28 -16.36 -1.74
CA ALA A 37 10.00 -17.16 -0.74
C ALA A 37 11.42 -16.63 -0.43
N LEU A 38 11.60 -15.31 -0.47
CA LEU A 38 12.89 -14.65 -0.24
C LEU A 38 13.14 -14.51 1.27
N GLU A 39 14.40 -14.38 1.66
CA GLU A 39 14.76 -14.07 3.04
C GLU A 39 14.93 -12.56 3.25
N ARG A 40 14.98 -12.10 4.51
CA ARG A 40 15.20 -10.69 4.85
C ARG A 40 16.53 -10.15 4.32
N ARG A 41 17.50 -11.03 4.08
CA ARG A 41 18.81 -10.72 3.50
C ARG A 41 18.73 -10.36 2.01
N ASP A 42 17.80 -10.95 1.26
CA ASP A 42 17.65 -10.75 -0.18
C ASP A 42 16.74 -9.56 -0.53
N LEU A 43 15.77 -9.28 0.34
CA LEU A 43 14.89 -8.11 0.20
C LEU A 43 14.88 -7.34 1.53
N PRO A 44 15.77 -6.35 1.72
CA PRO A 44 15.80 -5.56 2.93
C PRO A 44 14.53 -4.72 3.10
N ASP A 45 14.07 -4.62 4.34
CA ASP A 45 12.88 -3.87 4.71
C ASP A 45 13.08 -2.37 4.41
N GLY A 46 12.19 -1.75 3.62
CA GLY A 46 12.29 -0.35 3.24
C GLY A 46 12.89 -0.09 1.85
N THR A 47 13.02 -1.12 1.01
CA THR A 47 13.44 -0.95 -0.39
C THR A 47 12.34 -0.27 -1.22
N HIS A 48 11.08 -0.42 -0.80
CA HIS A 48 9.94 0.19 -1.47
C HIS A 48 9.77 1.67 -1.08
N GLY A 49 10.16 2.54 -2.01
CA GLY A 49 9.86 3.97 -1.96
C GLY A 49 8.40 4.29 -2.34
N PRO A 50 7.96 5.54 -2.15
CA PRO A 50 6.59 5.97 -2.44
C PRO A 50 6.21 5.83 -3.92
N GLU A 51 7.18 5.88 -4.83
CA GLU A 51 6.96 5.72 -6.27
C GLU A 51 6.66 4.27 -6.66
N ASP A 52 7.43 3.32 -6.13
CA ASP A 52 7.23 1.89 -6.36
C ASP A 52 5.91 1.42 -5.74
N CYS A 53 5.57 1.99 -4.60
CA CYS A 53 4.29 1.81 -3.93
C CYS A 53 3.11 2.26 -4.80
N ALA A 54 3.26 3.40 -5.48
CA ALA A 54 2.25 3.91 -6.40
C ALA A 54 2.15 3.04 -7.67
N ASP A 55 3.26 2.51 -8.19
CA ASP A 55 3.26 1.56 -9.32
C ASP A 55 2.58 0.25 -8.96
N TRP A 56 2.89 -0.29 -7.78
CA TRP A 56 2.26 -1.50 -7.25
C TRP A 56 0.76 -1.30 -7.09
N LEU A 57 0.33 -0.16 -6.53
CA LEU A 57 -1.09 0.13 -6.35
C LEU A 57 -1.82 0.25 -7.69
N ARG A 58 -1.18 0.86 -8.69
CA ARG A 58 -1.71 0.93 -10.06
C ARG A 58 -1.92 -0.46 -10.65
N LYS A 59 -0.90 -1.32 -10.57
CA LYS A 59 -0.98 -2.72 -11.02
C LYS A 59 -2.02 -3.53 -10.26
N ALA A 60 -2.10 -3.38 -8.94
CA ALA A 60 -3.03 -4.11 -8.09
C ALA A 60 -4.48 -3.70 -8.35
N CYS A 61 -4.73 -2.40 -8.54
CA CYS A 61 -6.06 -1.87 -8.86
C CYS A 61 -6.42 -1.98 -10.36
N GLY A 62 -5.47 -2.36 -11.23
CA GLY A 62 -5.68 -2.44 -12.67
C GLY A 62 -5.88 -1.08 -13.35
N ILE A 63 -5.30 -0.01 -12.80
CA ILE A 63 -5.41 1.36 -13.31
C ILE A 63 -4.05 1.88 -13.77
N GLN A 64 -4.03 2.80 -14.72
CA GLN A 64 -2.80 3.42 -15.20
C GLN A 64 -2.52 4.73 -14.46
N SER A 65 -3.57 5.41 -14.01
CA SER A 65 -3.48 6.69 -13.31
C SER A 65 -4.30 6.73 -12.03
N ARG A 66 -3.77 7.45 -11.03
CA ARG A 66 -4.42 7.68 -9.73
C ARG A 66 -5.76 8.41 -9.87
N ALA A 67 -5.97 9.15 -10.96
CA ALA A 67 -7.26 9.80 -11.25
C ALA A 67 -8.36 8.78 -11.57
N GLU A 68 -8.02 7.64 -12.19
CA GLU A 68 -8.99 6.60 -12.55
C GLU A 68 -9.57 5.90 -11.32
N LEU A 69 -8.86 5.95 -10.19
CA LEU A 69 -9.31 5.43 -8.90
C LEU A 69 -10.60 6.07 -8.41
N ASP A 70 -10.92 7.29 -8.85
CA ASP A 70 -12.17 7.96 -8.48
C ASP A 70 -13.34 7.54 -9.38
N HIS A 71 -13.05 7.25 -10.65
CA HIS A 71 -14.04 6.89 -11.68
C HIS A 71 -14.32 5.39 -11.78
N ASN A 72 -13.48 4.55 -11.18
CA ASN A 72 -13.58 3.10 -11.29
C ASN A 72 -13.93 2.47 -9.93
N ASP A 73 -15.17 2.03 -9.77
CA ASP A 73 -15.64 1.34 -8.56
C ASP A 73 -14.87 0.05 -8.26
N ALA A 74 -14.40 -0.68 -9.28
CA ALA A 74 -13.59 -1.87 -9.06
C ALA A 74 -12.22 -1.52 -8.45
N ALA A 75 -11.60 -0.43 -8.90
CA ALA A 75 -10.35 0.07 -8.32
C ALA A 75 -10.55 0.53 -6.87
N ARG A 76 -11.70 1.14 -6.54
CA ARG A 76 -12.06 1.53 -5.18
C ARG A 76 -12.24 0.31 -4.27
N ALA A 77 -12.98 -0.70 -4.72
CA ALA A 77 -13.16 -1.95 -3.99
C ALA A 77 -11.83 -2.67 -3.75
N MET A 78 -10.92 -2.63 -4.73
CA MET A 78 -9.58 -3.21 -4.59
C MET A 78 -8.73 -2.43 -3.58
N LEU A 79 -8.78 -1.09 -3.62
CA LEU A 79 -8.10 -0.26 -2.63
C LEU A 79 -8.61 -0.54 -1.22
N ASP A 80 -9.93 -0.65 -1.03
CA ASP A 80 -10.54 -0.97 0.26
C ASP A 80 -10.07 -2.32 0.78
N ARG A 81 -10.00 -3.34 -0.10
CA ARG A 81 -9.45 -4.66 0.23
C ARG A 81 -7.98 -4.58 0.65
N ILE A 82 -7.16 -3.80 -0.05
CA ILE A 82 -5.75 -3.58 0.31
C ILE A 82 -5.64 -2.89 1.66
N MET A 83 -6.47 -1.87 1.92
CA MET A 83 -6.51 -1.17 3.21
C MET A 83 -6.94 -2.09 4.35
N ALA A 84 -7.93 -2.96 4.13
CA ALA A 84 -8.36 -3.95 5.11
C ALA A 84 -7.26 -4.97 5.41
N ASP A 85 -6.54 -5.45 4.39
CA ASP A 85 -5.42 -6.36 4.55
C ASP A 85 -4.25 -5.70 5.30
N TYR A 86 -3.90 -4.46 4.91
CA TYR A 86 -2.91 -3.66 5.60
C TYR A 86 -3.30 -3.40 7.07
N SER A 87 -4.57 -3.11 7.36
CA SER A 87 -5.02 -2.88 8.74
C SER A 87 -4.91 -4.15 9.60
N LYS A 88 -5.22 -5.31 9.02
CA LYS A 88 -5.01 -6.61 9.67
C LYS A 88 -3.52 -6.87 9.92
N TRP A 89 -2.68 -6.65 8.91
CA TRP A 89 -1.24 -6.80 9.04
C TRP A 89 -0.68 -5.82 10.07
N GLU A 90 -1.12 -4.55 10.09
CA GLU A 90 -0.65 -3.57 11.07
C GLU A 90 -0.99 -4.01 12.49
N ARG A 91 -2.21 -4.54 12.69
CA ARG A 91 -2.62 -5.12 13.97
C ARG A 91 -1.76 -6.32 14.35
N GLN A 92 -1.46 -7.20 13.40
CA GLN A 92 -0.56 -8.34 13.61
C GLN A 92 0.87 -7.88 13.90
N GLN A 93 1.40 -6.86 13.22
CA GLN A 93 2.72 -6.31 13.50
C GLN A 93 2.78 -5.71 14.88
N ARG A 94 1.76 -4.95 15.32
CA ARG A 94 1.69 -4.44 16.70
C ARG A 94 1.58 -5.57 17.72
N LEU A 95 0.87 -6.64 17.39
CA LEU A 95 0.77 -7.81 18.26
C LEU A 95 2.11 -8.54 18.33
N ASN A 96 2.77 -8.74 17.18
CA ASN A 96 4.08 -9.38 17.08
C ASN A 96 5.17 -8.54 17.77
N ASP A 97 5.09 -7.22 17.65
CA ASP A 97 5.91 -6.27 18.41
C ASP A 97 5.65 -6.39 19.92
N ARG A 98 4.40 -6.57 20.37
CA ARG A 98 4.09 -6.84 21.78
C ARG A 98 4.46 -8.24 22.27
N ILE A 99 4.41 -9.25 21.40
CA ILE A 99 4.69 -10.66 21.76
C ILE A 99 6.20 -10.95 21.69
N CYS A 100 6.92 -10.34 20.76
CA CYS A 100 8.38 -10.44 20.65
C CYS A 100 9.11 -9.31 21.43
N GLY A 101 8.42 -8.24 21.84
CA GLY A 101 8.91 -7.12 22.64
C GLY A 101 9.03 -7.39 24.13
N GLY A 102 9.37 -8.63 24.49
CA GLY A 102 10.05 -8.95 25.75
C GLY A 102 11.57 -8.77 25.60
N VAL A 103 12.02 -7.60 25.13
CA VAL A 103 13.42 -7.17 25.19
C VAL A 103 13.41 -5.75 25.75
N VAL A 104 13.68 -5.67 27.06
CA VAL A 104 14.38 -4.56 27.71
C VAL A 104 15.87 -4.72 27.47
#